data_AF-A0A1H7ZJQ4-F1
#
_entry.id   AF-A0A1H7ZJQ4-F1
#
_cell.length_a   1.000
_cell.length_b   1.000
_cell.length_c   1.000
_cell.angle_alpha   90.00
_cell.angle_beta   90.00
_cell.angle_gamma   90.00
#
_symmetry.space_group_name_H-M   'P 1'
#
loop_
_entity.id
_entity.type
_entity.pdbx_description
1 polymer ?
#
loop_
_entity_poly.entity_id
_entity_poly.type
_entity_poly.pdbx_seq_one_letter_code
_entity_poly.pdbx_strand_id
1 'polypeptide(L)'
;MKINIHILSILCLLFFGTINAQETSGKKTVSDTLAYAKRFETNKEKYIGKAFSLLLKDMAQITPKKAKSEFKEDRENPLPSTTFTFSDKDINAGNEVFMMIKWKADDSTTTPLEFFEQEHNYRFTVNEKNFLEKRIITDITVYRR
;
A
#
# COMPACT_ATOMS: atom_id res chain seq x y z
N MET A 1 57.18 56.08 19.58
CA MET A 1 57.33 55.22 18.39
C MET A 1 56.62 53.91 18.69
N LYS A 2 55.56 53.58 17.95
CA LYS A 2 54.71 52.40 18.15
C LYS A 2 55.33 51.20 17.43
N ILE A 3 55.42 50.05 18.10
CA ILE A 3 55.57 48.76 17.42
C ILE A 3 54.57 47.79 18.07
N ASN A 4 53.54 47.46 17.28
CA ASN A 4 52.51 46.47 17.57
C ASN A 4 53.11 45.07 17.45
N ILE A 5 52.86 44.21 18.45
CA ILE A 5 53.02 42.77 18.32
C ILE A 5 51.72 42.15 18.82
N HIS A 6 50.84 41.74 17.91
CA HIS A 6 49.82 40.75 18.21
C HIS A 6 49.94 39.60 17.23
N ILE A 7 50.25 38.46 17.84
CA ILE A 7 50.53 37.18 17.23
C ILE A 7 49.22 36.55 16.75
N LEU A 8 49.30 36.15 15.49
CA LEU A 8 48.55 35.18 14.71
C LEU A 8 47.84 34.04 15.50
N SER A 9 46.53 33.90 15.21
CA SER A 9 45.79 32.65 14.95
C SER A 9 45.70 31.54 16.01
N ILE A 10 44.55 31.48 16.69
CA ILE A 10 43.90 30.25 17.20
C ILE A 10 42.39 30.48 17.05
N LEU A 11 41.78 30.14 15.92
CA LEU A 11 41.03 28.90 15.66
C LEU A 11 40.24 28.38 16.88
N CYS A 12 38.92 28.18 16.68
CA CYS A 12 37.92 27.62 17.62
C CYS A 12 37.03 28.63 18.35
N LEU A 13 36.23 29.38 17.59
CA LEU A 13 34.89 29.79 18.04
C LEU A 13 33.85 28.89 17.40
N LEU A 14 33.67 27.74 18.05
CA LEU A 14 32.40 27.08 18.33
C LEU A 14 31.22 27.55 17.47
N PHE A 15 31.11 27.00 16.26
CA PHE A 15 29.83 26.87 15.61
C PHE A 15 28.95 25.96 16.48
N PHE A 16 28.17 26.59 17.36
CA PHE A 16 26.95 26.03 17.91
C PHE A 16 25.96 25.82 16.75
N GLY A 17 26.15 24.72 16.03
CA GLY A 17 25.13 24.09 15.22
C GLY A 17 24.93 22.71 15.81
N THR A 18 24.04 22.59 16.79
CA THR A 18 23.59 21.30 17.31
C THR A 18 23.18 20.43 16.14
N ILE A 19 23.95 19.36 15.95
CA ILE A 19 23.67 18.27 15.03
C ILE A 19 22.40 17.62 15.56
N ASN A 20 21.24 18.09 15.13
CA ASN A 20 20.04 17.28 15.16
C ASN A 20 20.16 16.27 14.00
N ALA A 21 21.10 15.34 14.16
CA ALA A 21 20.96 14.01 13.57
C ALA A 21 19.77 13.38 14.26
N GLN A 22 18.57 13.75 13.80
CA GLN A 22 17.38 12.99 14.13
C GLN A 22 17.46 11.71 13.31
N GLU A 23 18.15 10.73 13.89
CA GLU A 23 17.92 9.33 13.57
C GLU A 23 16.43 9.04 13.78
N THR A 24 15.62 9.18 12.75
CA THR A 24 14.31 8.54 12.72
C THR A 24 14.48 7.09 12.31
N SER A 25 15.25 6.34 13.09
CA SER A 25 15.06 4.90 13.23
C SER A 25 13.82 4.72 14.10
N GLY A 26 12.66 4.73 13.43
CA GLY A 26 11.38 4.70 14.09
C GLY A 26 10.34 4.28 13.09
N LYS A 27 10.26 2.97 12.86
CA LYS A 27 9.19 2.24 12.17
C LYS A 27 7.80 2.67 12.68
N LYS A 28 7.30 3.81 12.20
CA LYS A 28 5.92 4.30 12.37
C LYS A 28 4.98 3.80 11.26
N THR A 29 5.43 2.85 10.45
CA THR A 29 4.69 2.36 9.27
C THR A 29 3.46 1.52 9.62
N VAL A 30 3.34 1.03 10.86
CA VAL A 30 2.22 0.15 11.26
C VAL A 30 0.98 0.94 11.70
N SER A 31 1.11 2.22 12.09
CA SER A 31 -0.05 3.03 12.50
C SER A 31 -0.74 3.72 11.32
N ASP A 32 -0.01 4.00 10.24
CA ASP A 32 -0.57 4.79 9.14
C ASP A 32 -1.31 3.91 8.12
N THR A 33 -0.78 2.73 7.76
CA THR A 33 -1.40 1.87 6.74
C THR A 33 -2.84 1.47 7.06
N LEU A 34 -3.16 1.16 8.33
CA LEU A 34 -4.53 0.80 8.71
C LEU A 34 -5.47 2.00 8.61
N ALA A 35 -5.06 3.16 9.14
CA ALA A 35 -5.84 4.38 9.08
C ALA A 35 -6.06 4.84 7.63
N TYR A 36 -4.99 4.80 6.83
CA TYR A 36 -5.02 5.07 5.41
C TYR A 36 -5.98 4.14 4.67
N ALA A 37 -5.89 2.83 4.87
CA ALA A 37 -6.78 1.88 4.21
C ALA A 37 -8.24 2.04 4.67
N LYS A 38 -8.47 2.25 5.97
CA LYS A 38 -9.82 2.41 6.55
C LYS A 38 -10.59 3.59 5.96
N ARG A 39 -9.92 4.65 5.52
CA ARG A 39 -10.61 5.78 4.86
C ARG A 39 -11.40 5.34 3.62
N PHE A 40 -10.95 4.31 2.90
CA PHE A 40 -11.63 3.81 1.71
C PHE A 40 -12.85 2.97 2.05
N GLU A 41 -12.81 2.24 3.17
CA GLU A 41 -14.00 1.57 3.72
C GLU A 41 -15.02 2.58 4.25
N THR A 42 -14.59 3.57 5.03
CA THR A 42 -15.48 4.61 5.55
C THR A 42 -16.18 5.40 4.44
N ASN A 43 -15.47 5.67 3.34
CA ASN A 43 -16.01 6.40 2.19
C ASN A 43 -16.39 5.46 1.03
N LYS A 44 -16.70 4.19 1.31
CA LYS A 44 -16.86 3.16 0.25
C LYS A 44 -17.94 3.48 -0.77
N GLU A 45 -18.96 4.25 -0.39
CA GLU A 45 -20.03 4.72 -1.29
C GLU A 45 -19.48 5.45 -2.53
N LYS A 46 -18.32 6.12 -2.43
CA LYS A 46 -17.66 6.72 -3.58
C LYS A 46 -17.28 5.70 -4.66
N TYR A 47 -17.03 4.45 -4.26
CA TYR A 47 -16.45 3.39 -5.07
C TYR A 47 -17.41 2.25 -5.40
N ILE A 48 -18.44 2.01 -4.57
CA ILE A 48 -19.45 0.99 -4.86
C ILE A 48 -20.12 1.27 -6.20
N GLY A 49 -20.29 0.23 -7.02
CA GLY A 49 -20.86 0.32 -8.37
C GLY A 49 -19.91 0.90 -9.42
N LYS A 50 -18.67 1.23 -9.06
CA LYS A 50 -17.66 1.78 -9.97
C LYS A 50 -16.50 0.81 -10.18
N ALA A 51 -15.75 1.05 -11.25
CA ALA A 51 -14.57 0.29 -11.59
C ALA A 51 -13.45 0.48 -10.54
N PHE A 52 -12.71 -0.59 -10.26
CA PHE A 52 -11.58 -0.60 -9.33
C PHE A 52 -10.50 0.44 -9.67
N SER A 53 -10.31 0.75 -10.95
CA SER A 53 -9.42 1.81 -11.43
C SER A 53 -9.63 3.15 -10.73
N LEU A 54 -10.87 3.53 -10.36
CA LEU A 54 -11.13 4.75 -9.61
C LEU A 54 -10.52 4.69 -8.20
N LEU A 55 -10.69 3.57 -7.51
CA LEU A 55 -10.11 3.35 -6.19
C LEU A 55 -8.59 3.36 -6.26
N LEU A 56 -7.99 2.68 -7.24
CA LEU A 56 -6.55 2.67 -7.48
C LEU A 56 -6.00 4.07 -7.74
N LYS A 57 -6.72 4.91 -8.49
CA LYS A 57 -6.33 6.30 -8.75
C LYS A 57 -6.29 7.13 -7.48
N ASP A 58 -7.23 6.92 -6.56
CA ASP A 58 -7.29 7.62 -5.27
C ASP A 58 -6.31 7.07 -4.22
N MET A 59 -5.67 5.92 -4.49
CA MET A 59 -4.63 5.32 -3.67
C MET A 59 -3.25 5.96 -3.92
N ALA A 60 -3.16 7.28 -3.74
CA ALA A 60 -1.96 8.05 -4.10
C ALA A 60 -0.76 7.87 -3.14
N GLN A 61 -0.98 7.50 -1.86
CA GLN A 61 0.11 7.43 -0.86
C GLN A 61 0.61 6.00 -0.66
N ILE A 62 -0.31 5.05 -0.55
CA ILE A 62 0.01 3.63 -0.36
C ILE A 62 -0.80 2.84 -1.38
N THR A 63 -0.10 2.06 -2.19
CA THR A 63 -0.67 1.13 -3.16
C THR A 63 -0.55 -0.31 -2.65
N PRO A 64 -1.48 -1.21 -3.04
CA PRO A 64 -1.35 -2.63 -2.73
C PRO A 64 -0.03 -3.21 -3.25
N LYS A 65 0.55 -4.10 -2.47
CA LYS A 65 1.77 -4.84 -2.80
C LYS A 65 1.47 -6.27 -3.19
N LYS A 66 0.46 -6.87 -2.56
CA LYS A 66 -0.04 -8.20 -2.91
C LYS A 66 -1.53 -8.22 -3.12
N ALA A 67 -1.98 -9.16 -3.95
CA ALA A 67 -3.37 -9.46 -4.23
C ALA A 67 -3.55 -10.98 -4.24
N LYS A 68 -4.55 -11.47 -3.53
CA LYS A 68 -4.98 -12.86 -3.57
C LYS A 68 -6.47 -12.93 -3.74
N SER A 69 -6.87 -13.51 -4.85
CA SER A 69 -8.25 -13.68 -5.24
C SER A 69 -8.83 -14.94 -4.61
N GLU A 70 -10.11 -14.85 -4.26
CA GLU A 70 -10.93 -15.99 -3.93
C GLU A 70 -11.57 -16.48 -5.22
N PHE A 71 -11.29 -17.73 -5.60
CA PHE A 71 -11.89 -18.36 -6.78
C PHE A 71 -12.96 -19.37 -6.36
N LYS A 72 -14.06 -19.45 -7.11
CA LYS A 72 -15.15 -20.41 -6.90
C LYS A 72 -15.46 -21.16 -8.18
N GLU A 73 -15.94 -22.39 -8.03
CA GLU A 73 -16.48 -23.19 -9.15
C GLU A 73 -17.83 -22.67 -9.67
N ASP A 74 -18.43 -21.72 -8.96
CA ASP A 74 -19.65 -21.04 -9.36
C ASP A 74 -19.44 -20.23 -10.64
N ARG A 75 -20.10 -20.66 -11.72
CA ARG A 75 -20.01 -20.02 -13.03
C ARG A 75 -20.64 -18.63 -13.07
N GLU A 76 -21.56 -18.33 -12.15
CA GLU A 76 -22.19 -17.00 -12.08
C GLU A 76 -21.31 -15.99 -11.36
N ASN A 77 -20.41 -16.45 -10.49
CA ASN A 77 -19.48 -15.59 -9.77
C ASN A 77 -18.14 -16.30 -9.46
N PRO A 78 -17.31 -16.55 -10.49
CA PRO A 78 -16.07 -17.30 -10.32
C PRO A 78 -14.99 -16.54 -9.54
N LEU A 79 -15.13 -15.21 -9.40
CA LEU A 79 -14.23 -14.32 -8.67
C LEU A 79 -15.04 -13.43 -7.70
N PRO A 80 -15.52 -13.97 -6.57
CA PRO A 80 -16.32 -13.21 -5.60
C PRO A 80 -15.55 -12.07 -4.93
N SER A 81 -14.25 -12.24 -4.66
CA SER A 81 -13.48 -11.26 -3.89
C SER A 81 -11.97 -11.34 -4.16
N THR A 82 -11.27 -10.26 -3.84
CA THR A 82 -9.81 -10.22 -3.80
C THR A 82 -9.36 -9.53 -2.52
N THR A 83 -8.38 -10.14 -1.85
CA THR A 83 -7.73 -9.59 -0.66
C THR A 83 -6.40 -8.96 -1.04
N PHE A 84 -6.23 -7.70 -0.64
CA PHE A 84 -5.03 -6.91 -0.87
C PHE A 84 -4.26 -6.69 0.42
N THR A 85 -2.94 -6.71 0.35
CA THR A 85 -2.04 -6.28 1.43
C THR A 85 -1.11 -5.16 0.96
N PHE A 86 -0.58 -4.41 1.91
CA PHE A 86 0.20 -3.19 1.65
C PHE A 86 1.68 -3.33 2.03
N SER A 87 2.14 -4.55 2.31
CA SER A 87 3.54 -4.87 2.61
C SER A 87 4.04 -6.00 1.73
N ASP A 88 5.37 -6.13 1.64
CA ASP A 88 6.01 -7.22 0.88
C ASP A 88 6.05 -8.55 1.63
N LYS A 89 5.48 -8.63 2.84
CA LYS A 89 5.48 -9.87 3.64
C LYS A 89 4.66 -10.97 2.96
N ASP A 90 4.84 -12.20 3.43
CA ASP A 90 3.94 -13.30 3.04
C ASP A 90 2.49 -12.90 3.29
N ILE A 91 1.59 -13.28 2.38
CA ILE A 91 0.18 -12.88 2.47
C ILE A 91 -0.53 -13.53 3.68
N ASN A 92 0.03 -14.62 4.20
CA ASN A 92 -0.45 -15.30 5.41
C ASN A 92 0.24 -14.80 6.68
N ALA A 93 1.12 -13.79 6.60
CA ALA A 93 1.78 -13.22 7.77
C ALA A 93 0.75 -12.60 8.73
N GLY A 94 0.97 -12.78 10.03
CA GLY A 94 0.15 -12.14 11.07
C GLY A 94 0.41 -10.64 11.19
N ASN A 95 -0.55 -9.90 11.77
CA ASN A 95 -0.49 -8.46 12.00
C ASN A 95 -0.39 -7.60 10.72
N GLU A 96 -0.90 -8.13 9.61
CA GLU A 96 -1.00 -7.42 8.34
C GLU A 96 -2.32 -6.66 8.23
N VAL A 97 -2.30 -5.55 7.49
CA VAL A 97 -3.50 -4.80 7.11
C VAL A 97 -4.00 -5.39 5.81
N PHE A 98 -5.23 -5.87 5.84
CA PHE A 98 -5.93 -6.45 4.71
C PHE A 98 -7.02 -5.48 4.25
N MET A 99 -7.12 -5.32 2.93
CA MET A 99 -8.29 -4.73 2.28
C MET A 99 -8.93 -5.81 1.41
N MET A 100 -10.11 -6.26 1.78
CA MET A 100 -10.92 -7.17 0.98
C MET A 100 -11.88 -6.35 0.14
N ILE A 101 -11.88 -6.60 -1.16
CA ILE A 101 -12.83 -6.03 -2.10
C ILE A 101 -13.70 -7.16 -2.63
N LYS A 102 -15.02 -6.97 -2.57
CA LYS A 102 -15.97 -7.86 -3.25
C LYS A 102 -16.27 -7.31 -4.63
N TRP A 103 -16.38 -8.21 -5.59
CA TRP A 103 -16.63 -7.87 -6.97
C TRP A 103 -18.09 -8.09 -7.33
N LYS A 104 -18.57 -7.35 -8.33
CA LYS A 104 -19.79 -7.70 -9.03
C LYS A 104 -19.49 -8.92 -9.90
N ALA A 105 -20.36 -9.91 -9.83
CA ALA A 105 -20.37 -11.04 -10.75
C ALA A 105 -20.27 -10.58 -12.21
N ASP A 106 -19.40 -11.24 -12.97
CA ASP A 106 -19.29 -11.13 -14.41
C ASP A 106 -18.85 -12.48 -15.01
N ASP A 107 -18.88 -12.57 -16.33
CA ASP A 107 -18.62 -13.77 -17.13
C ASP A 107 -17.15 -13.93 -17.55
N SER A 108 -16.24 -13.11 -17.02
CA SER A 108 -14.85 -13.12 -17.47
C SER A 108 -14.06 -14.31 -16.92
N THR A 109 -13.26 -14.93 -17.80
CA THR A 109 -12.40 -16.06 -17.45
C THR A 109 -11.36 -15.66 -16.40
N THR A 110 -11.35 -16.35 -15.26
CA THR A 110 -10.49 -16.07 -14.10
C THR A 110 -9.20 -16.89 -14.08
N THR A 111 -9.14 -17.97 -14.86
CA THR A 111 -8.00 -18.88 -14.93
C THR A 111 -6.66 -18.18 -15.15
N PRO A 112 -6.51 -17.19 -16.05
CA PRO A 112 -5.24 -16.48 -16.18
C PRO A 112 -4.82 -15.75 -14.91
N LEU A 113 -5.77 -15.14 -14.18
CA LEU A 113 -5.48 -14.42 -12.95
C LEU A 113 -4.95 -15.36 -11.86
N GLU A 114 -5.56 -16.53 -11.69
CA GLU A 114 -5.12 -17.51 -10.69
C GLU A 114 -3.68 -17.96 -10.93
N PHE A 115 -3.33 -18.26 -12.19
CA PHE A 115 -1.95 -18.61 -12.55
C PHE A 115 -0.97 -17.46 -12.30
N PHE A 116 -1.32 -16.23 -12.71
CA PHE A 116 -0.45 -15.06 -12.49
C PHE A 116 -0.21 -14.79 -11.00
N GLU A 117 -1.26 -14.85 -10.18
CA GLU A 117 -1.13 -14.65 -8.74
C GLU A 117 -0.18 -15.68 -8.11
N GLN A 118 -0.24 -16.95 -8.54
CA GLN A 118 0.66 -17.98 -8.03
C GLN A 118 2.10 -17.80 -8.53
N GLU A 119 2.29 -17.58 -9.83
CA GLU A 119 3.61 -17.39 -10.47
C GLU A 119 4.35 -16.18 -9.88
N HIS A 120 3.62 -15.10 -9.61
CA HIS A 120 4.19 -13.88 -9.05
C HIS A 120 4.25 -13.86 -7.53
N ASN A 121 4.00 -14.98 -6.84
CA ASN A 121 3.93 -15.06 -5.37
C ASN A 121 3.01 -13.97 -4.77
N TYR A 122 1.84 -13.84 -5.39
CA TYR A 122 0.76 -12.89 -5.08
C TYR A 122 1.14 -11.43 -5.22
N ARG A 123 2.26 -11.09 -5.86
CA ARG A 123 2.60 -9.68 -6.10
C ARG A 123 1.51 -9.03 -6.96
N PHE A 124 1.10 -7.84 -6.57
CA PHE A 124 0.14 -7.05 -7.35
C PHE A 124 0.88 -6.35 -8.49
N THR A 125 1.10 -7.08 -9.59
CA THR A 125 1.84 -6.58 -10.76
C THR A 125 0.91 -5.86 -11.75
N VAL A 126 1.47 -5.47 -12.90
CA VAL A 126 0.71 -4.89 -13.99
C VAL A 126 -0.35 -5.87 -14.52
N ASN A 127 -0.09 -7.19 -14.52
CA ASN A 127 -1.04 -8.18 -15.01
C ASN A 127 -2.28 -8.28 -14.11
N GLU A 128 -2.09 -8.45 -12.80
CA GLU A 128 -3.19 -8.49 -11.83
C GLU A 128 -3.94 -7.16 -11.82
N LYS A 129 -3.22 -6.03 -11.90
CA LYS A 129 -3.84 -4.71 -12.00
C LYS A 129 -4.72 -4.60 -13.23
N ASN A 130 -4.22 -4.91 -14.42
CA ASN A 130 -4.96 -4.79 -15.67
C ASN A 130 -6.20 -5.70 -15.71
N PHE A 131 -6.11 -6.87 -15.07
CA PHE A 131 -7.25 -7.78 -14.93
C PHE A 131 -8.32 -7.19 -13.99
N LEU A 132 -7.91 -6.67 -12.84
CA LEU A 132 -8.83 -6.22 -11.79
C LEU A 132 -9.35 -4.79 -12.00
N GLU A 133 -8.64 -3.91 -12.71
CA GLU A 133 -8.95 -2.47 -12.78
C GLU A 133 -10.33 -2.14 -13.37
N LYS A 134 -10.90 -3.05 -14.17
CA LYS A 134 -12.22 -2.93 -14.79
C LYS A 134 -13.33 -3.58 -13.96
N ARG A 135 -12.99 -4.38 -12.95
CA ARG A 135 -13.97 -5.04 -12.08
C ARG A 135 -14.76 -4.01 -11.31
N ILE A 136 -16.06 -4.27 -11.15
CA ILE A 136 -16.97 -3.40 -10.43
C ILE A 136 -16.97 -3.76 -8.95
N ILE A 137 -16.75 -2.77 -8.09
CA ILE A 137 -16.73 -2.94 -6.64
C ILE A 137 -18.16 -3.06 -6.11
N THR A 138 -18.43 -4.08 -5.29
CA THR A 138 -19.70 -4.23 -4.55
C THR A 138 -19.54 -3.96 -3.05
N ASP A 139 -18.35 -4.20 -2.50
CA ASP A 139 -18.04 -3.89 -1.10
C ASP A 139 -16.53 -3.70 -0.90
N ILE A 140 -16.17 -2.96 0.16
CA ILE A 140 -14.79 -2.77 0.62
C ILE A 140 -14.80 -2.96 2.12
N THR A 141 -13.94 -3.86 2.61
CA THR A 141 -13.73 -4.08 4.05
C THR A 141 -12.23 -4.07 4.35
N VAL A 142 -11.83 -3.36 5.40
CA VAL A 142 -10.45 -3.28 5.87
C VAL A 142 -10.37 -3.81 7.28
N TYR A 143 -9.37 -4.63 7.55
CA TYR A 143 -9.13 -5.17 8.89
C TYR A 143 -7.64 -5.48 9.09
N ARG A 144 -7.30 -5.75 10.34
CA ARG A 144 -6.00 -6.26 10.74
C ARG A 144 -6.22 -7.62 11.38
N ARG A 145 -5.43 -8.62 10.96
CA ARG A 145 -5.42 -9.94 11.58
C ARG A 145 -4.42 -9.99 12.72
#